data_AF-A0A2E9X9J6-F1
#
_entry.id   AF-A0A2E9X9J6-F1
#
_cell.length_a   1.000
_cell.length_b   1.000
_cell.length_c   1.000
_cell.angle_alpha   90.00
_cell.angle_beta   90.00
_cell.angle_gamma   90.00
#
_symmetry.space_group_name_H-M   'P 1'
#
loop_
_entity.id
_entity.type
_entity.pdbx_description
1 polymer ?
#
loop_
_entity_poly.entity_id
_entity_poly.type
_entity_poly.pdbx_seq_one_letter_code
_entity_poly.pdbx_strand_id
1 'polypeptide(L)'
;FIRSGVDAEKFVIAKDVGGQIMATPHHAALKKLVQDLKLDLLVIDPFVQTHFVTESSNEAISQVMVLLRDSVVGDEHSAALNLVHHIRKPPGGLRASADDMMVARGASSMLGEAHFVFNLSDMSKRDAEEVGIDEDDRRSYLRLDDAKTKMGPPGDAVWFERHGEDMVRKFDTEEVGVLVPWVPDTTVGMATQTQKRQLLEYIDGQHGLGKPLTSRGKRDIKSLATKKFKLRRKMVRDLVRDWKRDGVIETVRVTKGGQKLRGVGLTVKGRKLLKSYGPEADLKRT
;
A
#
# COMPACT_ATOMS: atom_id res chain seq x y z
N PHE A 1 -29.75 -7.87 0.34
CA PHE A 1 -29.93 -6.59 -0.38
C PHE A 1 -29.24 -6.68 -1.73
N ILE A 2 -29.96 -6.82 -2.85
CA ILE A 2 -29.42 -6.60 -4.21
C ILE A 2 -30.58 -6.10 -5.10
N ARG A 3 -30.66 -4.79 -5.34
CA ARG A 3 -31.26 -4.25 -6.57
C ARG A 3 -30.08 -4.02 -7.52
N SER A 4 -29.63 -5.06 -8.23
CA SER A 4 -28.54 -4.89 -9.19
C SER A 4 -29.06 -4.09 -10.37
N GLY A 5 -28.60 -2.85 -10.52
CA GLY A 5 -29.02 -1.94 -11.58
C GLY A 5 -28.40 -2.23 -12.95
N VAL A 6 -27.90 -3.44 -13.20
CA VAL A 6 -27.22 -3.79 -14.47
C VAL A 6 -28.19 -3.65 -15.65
N ASP A 7 -29.47 -4.00 -15.45
CA ASP A 7 -30.51 -3.94 -16.48
C ASP A 7 -31.53 -2.80 -16.23
N ALA A 8 -31.29 -1.94 -15.24
CA ALA A 8 -32.21 -0.87 -14.84
C ALA A 8 -31.79 0.49 -15.41
N GLU A 9 -32.75 1.41 -15.51
CA GLU A 9 -32.44 2.82 -15.78
C GLU A 9 -31.43 3.34 -14.73
N LYS A 10 -30.53 4.22 -15.17
CA LYS A 10 -29.52 4.80 -14.29
C LYS A 10 -30.18 5.48 -13.09
N PHE A 11 -29.66 5.17 -11.91
CA PHE A 11 -30.07 5.80 -10.66
C PHE A 11 -29.49 7.22 -10.55
N VAL A 12 -30.04 8.18 -11.30
CA VAL A 12 -29.55 9.56 -11.35
C VAL A 12 -30.27 10.41 -10.33
N ILE A 13 -29.59 10.93 -9.30
CA ILE A 13 -30.13 11.83 -8.28
C ILE A 13 -29.99 13.32 -8.63
N ALA A 14 -29.09 13.67 -9.56
CA ALA A 14 -28.76 15.04 -9.90
C ALA A 14 -28.45 15.19 -11.39
N LYS A 15 -28.90 16.29 -12.01
CA LYS A 15 -28.61 16.59 -13.41
C LYS A 15 -28.35 18.08 -13.61
N ASP A 16 -27.52 18.42 -14.59
CA ASP A 16 -27.35 19.79 -15.05
C ASP A 16 -28.52 20.20 -15.96
N VAL A 17 -29.21 21.28 -15.61
CA VAL A 17 -30.24 21.92 -16.42
C VAL A 17 -29.85 23.38 -16.63
N GLY A 18 -29.14 23.65 -17.73
CA GLY A 18 -28.77 25.02 -18.11
C GLY A 18 -27.78 25.68 -17.15
N GLY A 19 -26.86 24.91 -16.57
CA GLY A 19 -25.86 25.38 -15.61
C GLY A 19 -26.31 25.30 -14.15
N GLN A 20 -27.54 24.84 -13.88
CA GLN A 20 -28.04 24.62 -12.53
C GLN A 20 -28.12 23.12 -12.24
N ILE A 21 -27.56 22.70 -11.10
CA ILE A 21 -27.63 21.31 -10.66
C ILE A 21 -28.96 21.09 -9.96
N MET A 22 -29.83 20.29 -10.58
CA MET A 22 -31.17 20.01 -10.07
C MET A 22 -31.27 18.58 -9.57
N ALA A 23 -31.92 18.40 -8.41
CA ALA A 23 -32.32 17.10 -7.91
C ALA A 23 -33.37 16.46 -8.82
N THR A 24 -33.31 15.13 -8.98
CA THR A 24 -34.31 14.34 -9.72
C THR A 24 -35.29 13.65 -8.74
N PRO A 25 -36.36 13.01 -9.23
CA PRO A 25 -37.24 12.20 -8.38
C PRO A 25 -36.51 11.05 -7.64
N HIS A 26 -35.39 10.54 -8.18
CA HIS A 26 -34.59 9.50 -7.53
C HIS A 26 -33.97 9.97 -6.20
N HIS A 27 -33.63 11.25 -6.07
CA HIS A 27 -33.13 11.82 -4.82
C HIS A 27 -34.18 11.67 -3.69
N ALA A 28 -35.41 12.13 -3.95
CA ALA A 28 -36.50 12.03 -2.97
C ALA A 28 -36.86 10.55 -2.68
N ALA A 29 -36.87 9.70 -3.70
CA ALA A 29 -37.13 8.28 -3.53
C ALA A 29 -36.07 7.57 -2.68
N LEU A 30 -34.79 7.91 -2.87
CA LEU A 30 -33.69 7.37 -2.07
C LEU A 30 -33.78 7.83 -0.62
N LYS A 31 -34.03 9.14 -0.39
CA LYS A 31 -34.23 9.67 0.96
C LYS A 31 -35.35 8.93 1.68
N LYS A 32 -36.50 8.77 1.01
CA LYS A 32 -37.63 8.02 1.56
C LYS A 32 -37.22 6.58 1.90
N LEU A 33 -36.51 5.89 1.00
CA LEU A 33 -36.04 4.52 1.23
C LEU A 33 -35.12 4.41 2.45
N VAL A 34 -34.16 5.32 2.58
CA VAL A 34 -33.22 5.37 3.72
C VAL A 34 -33.99 5.53 5.04
N GLN A 35 -34.97 6.44 5.06
CA GLN A 35 -35.76 6.74 6.25
C GLN A 35 -36.75 5.61 6.60
N ASP A 36 -37.51 5.12 5.62
CA ASP A 36 -38.50 4.05 5.80
C ASP A 36 -37.85 2.76 6.32
N LEU A 37 -36.69 2.40 5.77
CA LEU A 37 -35.96 1.19 6.13
C LEU A 37 -34.98 1.41 7.30
N LYS A 38 -34.79 2.65 7.75
CA LYS A 38 -33.80 3.04 8.76
C LYS A 38 -32.42 2.44 8.46
N LEU A 39 -31.94 2.65 7.23
CA LEU A 39 -30.65 2.08 6.79
C LEU A 39 -29.50 2.66 7.60
N ASP A 40 -28.62 1.81 8.15
CA ASP A 40 -27.41 2.30 8.84
C ASP A 40 -26.30 2.72 7.85
N LEU A 41 -26.28 2.08 6.67
CA LEU A 41 -25.27 2.31 5.64
C LEU A 41 -25.88 2.23 4.23
N LEU A 42 -25.59 3.24 3.43
CA LEU A 42 -25.82 3.26 2.00
C LEU A 42 -24.47 3.20 1.26
N VAL A 43 -24.28 2.16 0.46
CA VAL A 43 -23.14 2.04 -0.46
C VAL A 43 -23.63 2.26 -1.89
N ILE A 44 -22.98 3.18 -2.60
CA ILE A 44 -23.25 3.48 -4.01
C ILE A 44 -22.02 3.12 -4.83
N ASP A 45 -22.19 2.16 -5.74
CA ASP A 45 -21.14 1.71 -6.65
C ASP A 45 -21.65 1.61 -8.11
N PRO A 46 -21.13 2.41 -9.07
CA PRO A 46 -20.16 3.51 -8.89
C PRO A 46 -20.83 4.90 -8.85
N PHE A 47 -20.14 5.86 -8.22
CA PHE A 47 -20.54 7.26 -8.10
C PHE A 47 -20.98 7.90 -9.44
N VAL A 48 -20.26 7.61 -10.53
CA VAL A 48 -20.53 8.18 -11.87
C VAL A 48 -21.93 7.86 -12.41
N GLN A 49 -22.59 6.82 -11.89
CA GLN A 49 -23.95 6.47 -12.30
C GLN A 49 -25.03 7.31 -11.60
N THR A 50 -24.64 8.15 -10.62
CA THR A 50 -25.58 8.91 -9.80
C THR A 50 -25.95 10.28 -10.34
N HIS A 51 -25.30 10.75 -11.40
CA HIS A 51 -25.50 12.12 -11.87
C HIS A 51 -25.30 12.28 -13.38
N PHE A 52 -25.93 13.32 -13.95
CA PHE A 52 -25.63 13.84 -15.28
C PHE A 52 -25.03 15.24 -15.16
N VAL A 53 -23.87 15.32 -14.51
CA VAL A 53 -23.06 16.55 -14.39
C VAL A 53 -21.64 16.28 -14.91
N THR A 54 -20.92 17.33 -15.26
CA THR A 54 -19.50 17.20 -15.63
C THR A 54 -18.62 17.00 -14.40
N GLU A 55 -17.91 15.87 -14.34
CA GLU A 55 -16.98 15.58 -13.23
C GLU A 55 -15.76 16.49 -13.21
N SER A 56 -15.53 17.30 -14.24
CA SER A 56 -14.45 18.30 -14.23
C SER A 56 -14.83 19.61 -13.52
N SER A 57 -16.11 19.84 -13.19
CA SER A 57 -16.54 21.01 -12.41
C SER A 57 -16.60 20.65 -10.93
N ASN A 58 -15.70 21.25 -10.16
CA ASN A 58 -15.67 21.10 -8.71
C ASN A 58 -16.98 21.58 -8.06
N GLU A 59 -17.56 22.67 -8.58
CA GLU A 59 -18.79 23.28 -8.10
C GLU A 59 -20.00 22.35 -8.34
N ALA A 60 -20.10 21.77 -9.54
CA ALA A 60 -21.17 20.83 -9.85
C ALA A 60 -21.08 19.58 -8.96
N ILE A 61 -19.88 19.02 -8.81
CA ILE A 61 -19.65 17.85 -7.96
C ILE A 61 -19.93 18.15 -6.49
N SER A 62 -19.57 19.34 -5.98
CA SER A 62 -19.91 19.74 -4.61
C SER A 62 -21.43 19.74 -4.40
N GLN A 63 -22.22 20.26 -5.34
CA GLN A 63 -23.69 20.24 -5.27
C GLN A 63 -24.24 18.81 -5.31
N VAL A 64 -23.68 17.92 -6.13
CA VAL A 64 -24.06 16.49 -6.13
C VAL A 64 -23.76 15.85 -4.77
N MET A 65 -22.60 16.13 -4.19
CA MET A 65 -22.23 15.61 -2.86
C MET A 65 -23.17 16.10 -1.75
N VAL A 66 -23.64 17.34 -1.83
CA VAL A 66 -24.65 17.89 -0.90
C VAL A 66 -25.98 17.14 -1.05
N LEU A 67 -26.45 16.89 -2.27
CA LEU A 67 -27.67 16.12 -2.52
C LEU A 67 -27.55 14.66 -2.03
N LEU A 68 -26.39 14.03 -2.26
CA LEU A 68 -26.13 12.68 -1.73
C LEU A 68 -26.17 12.65 -0.19
N ARG A 69 -25.59 13.66 0.46
CA ARG A 69 -25.63 13.79 1.92
C ARG A 69 -27.06 14.00 2.41
N ASP A 70 -27.83 14.87 1.76
CA ASP A 70 -29.23 15.10 2.12
C ASP A 70 -30.09 13.83 1.98
N SER A 71 -29.75 12.96 1.03
CA SER A 71 -30.44 11.69 0.85
C SER A 71 -30.29 10.72 2.02
N VAL A 72 -29.25 10.89 2.86
CA VAL A 72 -28.97 10.00 4.01
C VAL A 72 -29.20 10.66 5.36
N VAL A 73 -29.37 11.98 5.42
CA VAL A 73 -29.61 12.72 6.67
C VAL A 73 -31.11 12.95 6.85
N GLY A 74 -31.61 12.59 8.03
CA GLY A 74 -32.99 12.83 8.46
C GLY A 74 -33.06 13.19 9.94
N ASP A 75 -34.19 13.79 10.33
CA ASP A 75 -34.42 14.30 11.70
C ASP A 75 -34.43 13.18 12.74
N GLU A 76 -35.02 12.03 12.41
CA GLU A 76 -35.10 10.87 13.31
C GLU A 76 -34.00 9.84 13.06
N HIS A 77 -33.51 9.73 11.83
CA HIS A 77 -32.55 8.71 11.42
C HIS A 77 -31.59 9.23 10.36
N SER A 78 -30.30 8.92 10.51
CA SER A 78 -29.28 9.24 9.52
C SER A 78 -28.43 8.01 9.22
N ALA A 79 -28.05 7.83 7.95
CA ALA A 79 -27.22 6.73 7.50
C ALA A 79 -25.79 7.17 7.17
N ALA A 80 -24.82 6.27 7.30
CA ALA A 80 -23.52 6.44 6.69
C ALA A 80 -23.65 6.33 5.16
N LEU A 81 -22.86 7.13 4.42
CA LEU A 81 -22.80 7.08 2.97
C LEU A 81 -21.37 6.72 2.52
N ASN A 82 -21.26 5.64 1.74
CA ASN A 82 -20.03 5.24 1.09
C ASN A 82 -20.19 5.30 -0.44
N LEU A 83 -19.27 6.00 -1.10
CA LEU A 83 -19.27 6.21 -2.55
C LEU A 83 -18.05 5.53 -3.16
N VAL A 84 -18.27 4.57 -4.07
CA VAL A 84 -17.19 3.96 -4.83
C VAL A 84 -16.92 4.82 -6.06
N HIS A 85 -15.73 5.41 -6.12
CA HIS A 85 -15.31 6.28 -7.21
C HIS A 85 -14.15 5.67 -7.99
N HIS A 86 -14.36 5.40 -9.27
CA HIS A 86 -13.30 4.90 -10.13
C HIS A 86 -12.35 6.04 -10.52
N ILE A 87 -11.10 5.89 -10.12
CA ILE A 87 -10.01 6.76 -10.53
C ILE A 87 -9.45 6.29 -11.88
N ARG A 88 -9.31 7.21 -12.85
CA ARG A 88 -8.65 6.88 -14.13
C ARG A 88 -7.19 6.49 -13.86
N LYS A 89 -6.69 5.47 -14.57
CA LYS A 89 -5.27 5.13 -14.56
C LYS A 89 -4.45 6.37 -15.00
N PRO A 90 -3.48 6.84 -14.21
CA PRO A 90 -2.66 7.97 -14.60
C PRO A 90 -1.93 7.67 -15.92
N PRO A 91 -1.85 8.64 -16.85
CA PRO A 91 -1.12 8.44 -18.10
C PRO A 91 0.37 8.18 -17.82
N GLY A 92 0.95 7.18 -18.47
CA GLY A 92 2.40 6.95 -18.47
C GLY A 92 2.97 6.05 -17.36
N GLY A 93 2.16 5.26 -16.65
CA GLY A 93 2.68 4.28 -15.70
C GLY A 93 3.32 4.86 -14.42
N LEU A 94 3.33 6.19 -14.29
CA LEU A 94 3.53 6.88 -13.02
C LEU A 94 2.32 6.60 -12.13
N ARG A 95 2.40 5.53 -11.35
CA ARG A 95 1.48 5.32 -10.25
C ARG A 95 1.66 6.49 -9.28
N ALA A 96 0.62 7.31 -9.12
CA ALA A 96 0.51 8.14 -7.93
C ALA A 96 0.67 7.21 -6.71
N SER A 97 1.31 7.70 -5.65
CA SER A 97 1.55 6.90 -4.46
C SER A 97 0.21 6.37 -3.92
N ALA A 98 0.16 5.15 -3.41
CA ALA A 98 -1.11 4.52 -3.00
C ALA A 98 -1.83 5.31 -1.89
N ASP A 99 -1.05 6.06 -1.10
CA ASP A 99 -1.49 7.00 -0.06
C ASP A 99 -1.84 8.41 -0.60
N ASP A 100 -1.67 8.69 -1.90
CA ASP A 100 -1.94 10.00 -2.48
C ASP A 100 -3.44 10.17 -2.72
N MET A 101 -4.06 11.10 -1.99
CA MET A 101 -5.45 11.47 -2.20
C MET A 101 -5.72 12.02 -3.62
N MET A 102 -4.71 12.57 -4.30
CA MET A 102 -4.84 13.20 -5.62
C MET A 102 -4.96 12.20 -6.78
N VAL A 103 -5.00 10.90 -6.52
CA VAL A 103 -5.24 9.90 -7.57
C VAL A 103 -6.64 10.08 -8.19
N ALA A 104 -7.60 10.62 -7.43
CA ALA A 104 -8.91 11.07 -7.93
C ALA A 104 -8.80 12.42 -8.67
N ARG A 105 -8.08 12.45 -9.80
CA ARG A 105 -8.01 13.65 -10.66
C ARG A 105 -9.40 14.00 -11.19
N GLY A 106 -9.87 15.21 -10.89
CA GLY A 106 -11.19 15.75 -11.29
C GLY A 106 -12.12 16.04 -10.10
N ALA A 107 -11.87 15.45 -8.93
CA ALA A 107 -12.81 15.46 -7.82
C ALA A 107 -12.24 16.10 -6.54
N SER A 108 -11.44 17.18 -6.66
CA SER A 108 -10.87 17.85 -5.47
C SER A 108 -11.95 18.34 -4.50
N SER A 109 -13.11 18.76 -5.01
CA SER A 109 -14.26 19.12 -4.17
C SER A 109 -14.89 17.91 -3.48
N MET A 110 -15.04 16.77 -4.15
CA MET A 110 -15.51 15.53 -3.53
C MET A 110 -14.62 15.13 -2.35
N LEU A 111 -13.30 15.18 -2.54
CA LEU A 111 -12.34 14.88 -1.48
C LEU A 111 -12.44 15.89 -0.33
N GLY A 112 -12.75 17.16 -0.61
CA GLY A 112 -13.01 18.18 0.41
C GLY A 112 -14.20 17.83 1.31
N GLU A 113 -15.31 17.43 0.69
CA GLU A 113 -16.55 17.03 1.35
C GLU A 113 -16.43 15.71 2.13
N ALA A 114 -15.63 14.76 1.63
CA ALA A 114 -15.45 13.47 2.27
C ALA A 114 -14.77 13.59 3.66
N HIS A 115 -15.32 12.86 4.63
CA HIS A 115 -14.76 12.74 5.98
C HIS A 115 -13.69 11.66 6.07
N PHE A 116 -13.93 10.56 5.35
CA PHE A 116 -13.01 9.42 5.22
C PHE A 116 -12.74 9.19 3.73
N VAL A 117 -11.50 8.92 3.38
CA VAL A 117 -11.12 8.55 2.00
C VAL A 117 -10.19 7.35 2.08
N PHE A 118 -10.60 6.27 1.43
CA PHE A 118 -9.80 5.06 1.33
C PHE A 118 -9.40 4.82 -0.12
N ASN A 119 -8.14 4.47 -0.34
CA ASN A 119 -7.65 4.06 -1.64
C ASN A 119 -7.47 2.55 -1.66
N LEU A 120 -8.13 1.86 -2.58
CA LEU A 120 -7.90 0.44 -2.85
C LEU A 120 -7.04 0.31 -4.10
N SER A 121 -5.85 -0.29 -3.98
CA SER A 121 -4.88 -0.39 -5.08
C SER A 121 -4.27 -1.79 -5.20
N ASP A 122 -3.96 -2.20 -6.44
CA ASP A 122 -3.20 -3.44 -6.66
C ASP A 122 -1.77 -3.30 -6.12
N MET A 123 -1.19 -4.40 -5.61
CA MET A 123 0.20 -4.45 -5.17
C MET A 123 1.17 -3.87 -6.21
N SER A 124 2.03 -2.96 -5.76
CA SER A 124 3.08 -2.41 -6.61
C SER A 124 4.23 -3.38 -6.79
N LYS A 125 5.02 -3.21 -7.87
CA LYS A 125 6.25 -4.02 -8.06
C LYS A 125 7.19 -3.88 -6.86
N ARG A 126 7.28 -2.67 -6.33
CA ARG A 126 8.09 -2.36 -5.15
C ARG A 126 7.57 -3.10 -3.92
N ASP A 127 6.27 -3.08 -3.65
CA ASP A 127 5.70 -3.77 -2.50
C ASP A 127 5.91 -5.29 -2.62
N ALA A 128 5.69 -5.85 -3.81
CA ALA A 128 5.96 -7.26 -4.11
C ALA A 128 7.43 -7.64 -3.82
N GLU A 129 8.40 -6.84 -4.30
CA GLU A 129 9.81 -7.02 -3.98
C GLU A 129 10.11 -6.89 -2.47
N GLU A 130 9.40 -6.02 -1.76
CA GLU A 130 9.60 -5.79 -0.33
C GLU A 130 9.13 -6.97 0.52
N VAL A 131 8.06 -7.66 0.11
CA VAL A 131 7.46 -8.81 0.83
C VAL A 131 7.79 -10.17 0.20
N GLY A 132 8.53 -10.19 -0.90
CA GLY A 132 8.99 -11.43 -1.54
C GLY A 132 7.96 -12.14 -2.41
N ILE A 133 6.99 -11.42 -2.96
CA ILE A 133 6.04 -11.93 -3.96
C ILE A 133 6.62 -11.73 -5.36
N ASP A 134 6.43 -12.72 -6.24
CA ASP A 134 6.85 -12.65 -7.63
C ASP A 134 6.02 -11.62 -8.42
N GLU A 135 6.63 -11.00 -9.44
CA GLU A 135 5.98 -9.90 -10.17
C GLU A 135 4.67 -10.34 -10.85
N ASP A 136 4.60 -11.59 -11.29
CA ASP A 136 3.43 -12.16 -11.97
C ASP A 136 2.27 -12.38 -10.99
N ASP A 137 2.57 -12.75 -9.74
CA ASP A 137 1.58 -13.06 -8.70
C ASP A 137 1.08 -11.83 -7.96
N ARG A 138 1.78 -10.68 -8.05
CA ARG A 138 1.40 -9.46 -7.31
C ARG A 138 -0.03 -8.99 -7.59
N ARG A 139 -0.61 -9.33 -8.75
CA ARG A 139 -1.99 -8.95 -9.11
C ARG A 139 -3.04 -9.67 -8.29
N SER A 140 -2.67 -10.74 -7.60
CA SER A 140 -3.54 -11.40 -6.64
C SER A 140 -3.67 -10.62 -5.34
N TYR A 141 -2.89 -9.56 -5.12
CA TYR A 141 -2.88 -8.81 -3.88
C TYR A 141 -3.33 -7.36 -4.06
N LEU A 142 -4.10 -6.86 -3.08
CA LEU A 142 -4.52 -5.46 -3.00
C LEU A 142 -4.17 -4.89 -1.63
N ARG A 143 -4.05 -3.57 -1.62
CA ARG A 143 -3.83 -2.76 -0.43
C ARG A 143 -4.93 -1.73 -0.28
N LEU A 144 -5.46 -1.60 0.93
CA LEU A 144 -6.34 -0.53 1.34
C LEU A 144 -5.55 0.47 2.18
N ASP A 145 -5.50 1.70 1.70
CA ASP A 145 -4.83 2.83 2.35
C ASP A 145 -5.85 3.81 2.91
N ASP A 146 -5.61 4.28 4.13
CA ASP A 146 -6.30 5.43 4.69
C ASP A 146 -5.66 6.73 4.14
N ALA A 147 -6.24 7.24 3.07
CA ALA A 147 -5.76 8.45 2.41
C ALA A 147 -6.21 9.71 3.15
N LYS A 148 -7.31 9.65 3.90
CA LYS A 148 -7.83 10.76 4.71
C LYS A 148 -8.70 10.24 5.84
N THR A 149 -8.31 10.52 7.08
CA THR A 149 -9.15 10.33 8.26
C THR A 149 -9.17 11.61 9.09
N LYS A 150 -10.38 12.18 9.31
CA LYS A 150 -10.58 13.39 10.13
C LYS A 150 -10.76 13.10 11.64
N MET A 151 -10.97 11.84 12.04
CA MET A 151 -11.52 11.48 13.37
C MET A 151 -10.67 10.48 14.17
N GLY A 152 -9.45 10.16 13.73
CA GLY A 152 -8.58 9.18 14.38
C GLY A 152 -7.13 9.26 13.90
N PRO A 153 -6.19 8.56 14.56
CA PRO A 153 -4.82 8.43 14.06
C PRO A 153 -4.82 7.68 12.70
N PRO A 154 -3.91 7.99 11.78
CA PRO A 154 -3.81 7.26 10.52
C PRO A 154 -3.52 5.79 10.79
N GLY A 155 -4.28 4.91 10.14
CA GLY A 155 -4.06 3.46 10.20
C GLY A 155 -2.93 3.02 9.26
N ASP A 156 -2.27 1.92 9.60
CA ASP A 156 -1.40 1.22 8.65
C ASP A 156 -2.23 0.64 7.50
N ALA A 157 -1.62 0.51 6.33
CA ALA A 157 -2.28 -0.07 5.18
C ALA A 157 -2.64 -1.55 5.41
N VAL A 158 -3.85 -1.93 5.03
CA VAL A 158 -4.35 -3.31 5.18
C VAL A 158 -4.21 -4.02 3.84
N TRP A 159 -3.64 -5.23 3.85
CA TRP A 159 -3.49 -6.03 2.65
C TRP A 159 -4.54 -7.14 2.55
N PHE A 160 -4.86 -7.48 1.31
CA PHE A 160 -5.80 -8.54 0.95
C PHE A 160 -5.23 -9.39 -0.19
N GLU A 161 -5.61 -10.65 -0.22
CA GLU A 161 -5.41 -11.57 -1.34
C GLU A 161 -6.76 -11.86 -2.02
N ARG A 162 -6.77 -11.91 -3.35
CA ARG A 162 -7.92 -12.26 -4.19
C ARG A 162 -8.05 -13.76 -4.24
N HIS A 163 -9.18 -14.27 -3.78
CA HIS A 163 -9.55 -15.67 -3.88
C HIS A 163 -10.77 -15.79 -4.79
N GLY A 164 -10.86 -16.86 -5.57
CA GLY A 164 -12.06 -17.21 -6.32
C GLY A 164 -12.97 -18.06 -5.43
N GLU A 165 -14.24 -17.68 -5.33
CA GLU A 165 -15.25 -18.44 -4.59
C GLU A 165 -16.43 -18.75 -5.50
N ASP A 166 -16.93 -19.98 -5.44
CA ASP A 166 -18.09 -20.39 -6.23
C ASP A 166 -19.38 -19.80 -5.62
N MET A 167 -20.03 -18.93 -6.36
CA MET A 167 -21.33 -18.39 -5.99
C MET A 167 -22.44 -19.14 -6.74
N VAL A 168 -23.29 -19.82 -5.98
CA VAL A 168 -24.46 -20.52 -6.51
C VAL A 168 -25.51 -19.50 -6.96
N ARG A 169 -25.78 -19.43 -8.27
CA ARG A 169 -26.94 -18.75 -8.83
C ARG A 169 -28.08 -19.74 -9.05
N LYS A 170 -29.27 -19.23 -9.36
CA LYS A 170 -30.51 -20.04 -9.54
C LYS A 170 -30.36 -21.21 -10.52
N PHE A 171 -29.43 -21.13 -11.48
CA PHE A 171 -29.28 -22.13 -12.55
C PHE A 171 -27.82 -22.48 -12.91
N ASP A 172 -26.82 -21.89 -12.25
CA ASP A 172 -25.39 -22.13 -12.55
C ASP A 172 -24.50 -21.70 -11.37
N THR A 173 -23.23 -22.12 -11.38
CA THR A 173 -22.17 -21.66 -10.47
C THR A 173 -21.28 -20.66 -11.19
N GLU A 174 -21.08 -19.48 -10.60
CA GLU A 174 -20.18 -18.44 -11.10
C GLU A 174 -19.05 -18.24 -10.09
N GLU A 175 -17.80 -18.34 -10.53
CA GLU A 175 -16.65 -17.97 -9.69
C GLU A 175 -16.60 -16.45 -9.55
N VAL A 176 -16.62 -15.97 -8.31
CA VAL A 176 -16.49 -14.55 -7.98
C VAL A 176 -15.24 -14.28 -7.15
N GLY A 177 -14.57 -13.17 -7.43
CA GLY A 177 -13.42 -12.74 -6.65
C GLY A 177 -13.84 -12.18 -5.29
N VAL A 178 -13.30 -12.74 -4.21
CA VAL A 178 -13.40 -12.21 -2.85
C VAL A 178 -12.05 -11.73 -2.36
N LEU A 179 -12.05 -10.80 -1.40
CA LEU A 179 -10.84 -10.29 -0.77
C LEU A 179 -10.69 -10.89 0.63
N VAL A 180 -9.64 -11.67 0.84
CA VAL A 180 -9.30 -12.28 2.14
C VAL A 180 -8.19 -11.46 2.78
N PRO A 181 -8.31 -11.03 4.06
CA PRO A 181 -7.23 -10.34 4.76
C PRO A 181 -5.93 -11.14 4.68
N TRP A 182 -4.86 -10.48 4.25
CA TRP A 182 -3.55 -11.09 4.09
C TRP A 182 -2.51 -10.27 4.85
N VAL A 183 -1.61 -10.96 5.54
CA VAL A 183 -0.47 -10.34 6.20
C VAL A 183 0.78 -10.85 5.52
N PRO A 184 1.64 -9.96 4.97
CA PRO A 184 2.89 -10.39 4.38
C PRO A 184 3.72 -11.14 5.42
N ASP A 185 4.21 -12.31 5.03
CA ASP A 185 5.24 -12.98 5.80
C ASP A 185 6.53 -12.15 5.71
N THR A 186 6.71 -11.27 6.69
CA THR A 186 7.88 -10.39 6.78
C THR A 186 9.19 -11.15 7.01
N THR A 187 9.15 -12.48 7.21
CA THR A 187 10.35 -13.32 7.25
C THR A 187 10.89 -13.67 5.87
N VAL A 188 10.04 -13.65 4.84
CA VAL A 188 10.42 -13.83 3.43
C VAL A 188 11.16 -12.59 2.95
N GLY A 189 12.49 -12.70 2.85
CA GLY A 189 13.37 -11.56 2.56
C GLY A 189 14.08 -10.98 3.78
N MET A 190 13.96 -11.60 4.97
CA MET A 190 14.95 -11.42 6.03
C MET A 190 16.23 -12.16 5.69
N ALA A 191 17.38 -11.60 6.08
CA ALA A 191 18.64 -12.29 5.91
C ALA A 191 18.65 -13.57 6.77
N THR A 192 18.95 -14.71 6.15
CA THR A 192 19.17 -15.97 6.87
C THR A 192 20.35 -15.83 7.82
N GLN A 193 20.48 -16.73 8.82
CA GLN A 193 21.65 -16.71 9.70
C GLN A 193 22.96 -16.82 8.91
N THR A 194 22.99 -17.65 7.86
CA THR A 194 24.12 -17.78 6.93
C THR A 194 24.45 -16.45 6.24
N GLN A 195 23.44 -15.75 5.73
CA GLN A 195 23.63 -14.46 5.06
C GLN A 195 24.10 -13.36 6.03
N LYS A 196 23.54 -13.32 7.25
CA LYS A 196 23.97 -12.41 8.32
C LYS A 196 25.44 -12.67 8.68
N ARG A 197 25.81 -13.94 8.81
CA ARG A 197 27.19 -14.36 9.06
C ARG A 197 28.14 -13.96 7.93
N GLN A 198 27.83 -14.30 6.68
CA GLN A 198 28.65 -13.94 5.51
C GLN A 198 28.90 -12.44 5.42
N LEU A 199 27.89 -11.62 5.74
CA LEU A 199 28.05 -10.17 5.76
C LEU A 199 28.96 -9.69 6.89
N LEU A 200 28.82 -10.24 8.10
CA LEU A 200 29.72 -9.92 9.23
C LEU A 200 31.17 -10.36 8.95
N GLU A 201 31.39 -11.56 8.42
CA GLU A 201 32.71 -12.04 8.01
C GLU A 201 33.33 -11.14 6.94
N TYR A 202 32.52 -10.67 5.99
CA TYR A 202 32.99 -9.75 4.97
C TYR A 202 33.42 -8.40 5.56
N ILE A 203 32.64 -7.85 6.49
CA ILE A 203 33.00 -6.60 7.18
C ILE A 203 34.30 -6.79 7.97
N ASP A 204 34.39 -7.86 8.76
CA ASP A 204 35.56 -8.12 9.61
C ASP A 204 36.82 -8.38 8.78
N GLY A 205 36.71 -9.19 7.73
CA GLY A 205 37.81 -9.48 6.81
C GLY A 205 38.30 -8.24 6.07
N GLN A 206 37.41 -7.38 5.56
CA GLN A 206 37.82 -6.12 4.92
C GLN A 206 38.48 -5.16 5.90
N HIS A 207 37.99 -5.10 7.15
CA HIS A 207 38.62 -4.32 8.20
C HIS A 207 40.03 -4.86 8.56
N GLY A 208 40.17 -6.17 8.75
CA GLY A 208 41.47 -6.82 9.03
C GLY A 208 42.49 -6.67 7.91
N LEU A 209 42.05 -6.60 6.65
CA LEU A 209 42.90 -6.27 5.50
C LEU A 209 43.28 -4.77 5.42
N GLY A 210 42.86 -3.94 6.37
CA GLY A 210 43.06 -2.50 6.38
C GLY A 210 42.32 -1.77 5.25
N LYS A 211 41.24 -2.36 4.73
CA LYS A 211 40.38 -1.79 3.68
C LYS A 211 38.92 -1.75 4.15
N PRO A 212 38.58 -1.07 5.25
CA PRO A 212 37.25 -1.16 5.85
C PRO A 212 36.15 -0.69 4.87
N LEU A 213 34.98 -1.30 4.91
CA LEU A 213 33.87 -0.97 3.99
C LEU A 213 33.22 0.36 4.34
N THR A 214 32.65 1.06 3.37
CA THR A 214 32.01 2.38 3.56
C THR A 214 30.50 2.32 3.33
N SER A 215 29.79 3.40 3.64
CA SER A 215 28.35 3.53 3.38
C SER A 215 28.00 4.07 1.99
N ARG A 216 29.02 4.54 1.24
CA ARG A 216 28.95 5.15 -0.09
C ARG A 216 30.28 4.99 -0.85
N GLY A 217 30.26 5.17 -2.17
CA GLY A 217 31.44 5.15 -3.03
C GLY A 217 31.92 3.75 -3.42
N LYS A 218 33.16 3.62 -3.92
CA LYS A 218 33.71 2.36 -4.46
C LYS A 218 33.80 1.21 -3.44
N ARG A 219 33.81 1.52 -2.14
CA ARG A 219 33.81 0.56 -1.02
C ARG A 219 32.43 0.41 -0.35
N ASP A 220 31.34 0.85 -1.01
CA ASP A 220 29.99 0.79 -0.46
C ASP A 220 29.57 -0.64 -0.13
N ILE A 221 29.34 -0.91 1.16
CA ILE A 221 28.94 -2.21 1.70
C ILE A 221 27.68 -2.73 1.02
N LYS A 222 26.71 -1.87 0.71
CA LYS A 222 25.44 -2.27 0.08
C LYS A 222 25.69 -2.82 -1.32
N SER A 223 26.47 -2.11 -2.13
CA SER A 223 26.77 -2.51 -3.51
C SER A 223 27.61 -3.78 -3.56
N LEU A 224 28.64 -3.86 -2.71
CA LEU A 224 29.57 -4.98 -2.72
C LEU A 224 28.93 -6.26 -2.17
N ALA A 225 28.15 -6.16 -1.09
CA ALA A 225 27.45 -7.32 -0.53
C ALA A 225 26.33 -7.83 -1.45
N THR A 226 25.59 -6.93 -2.10
CA THR A 226 24.57 -7.31 -3.11
C THR A 226 25.22 -8.11 -4.23
N LYS A 227 26.35 -7.65 -4.77
CA LYS A 227 27.06 -8.33 -5.85
C LYS A 227 27.68 -9.66 -5.41
N LYS A 228 28.25 -9.72 -4.21
CA LYS A 228 29.02 -10.88 -3.73
C LYS A 228 28.15 -12.01 -3.19
N PHE A 229 27.06 -11.67 -2.49
CA PHE A 229 26.24 -12.63 -1.75
C PHE A 229 24.82 -12.74 -2.30
N LYS A 230 24.53 -12.09 -3.45
CA LYS A 230 23.20 -12.01 -4.07
C LYS A 230 22.11 -11.50 -3.10
N LEU A 231 22.50 -10.67 -2.12
CA LEU A 231 21.58 -10.09 -1.13
C LEU A 231 20.81 -8.91 -1.72
N ARG A 232 19.56 -8.71 -1.31
CA ARG A 232 18.80 -7.50 -1.67
C ARG A 232 19.44 -6.26 -1.06
N ARG A 233 19.57 -5.18 -1.84
CA ARG A 233 20.23 -3.93 -1.39
C ARG A 233 19.57 -3.28 -0.16
N LYS A 234 18.23 -3.35 -0.06
CA LYS A 234 17.44 -2.86 1.09
C LYS A 234 17.78 -3.68 2.35
N MET A 235 17.78 -5.00 2.25
CA MET A 235 18.16 -5.91 3.34
C MET A 235 19.55 -5.59 3.90
N VAL A 236 20.56 -5.42 3.05
CA VAL A 236 21.92 -5.04 3.50
C VAL A 236 21.91 -3.67 4.21
N ARG A 237 21.13 -2.71 3.72
CA ARG A 237 21.01 -1.38 4.34
C ARG A 237 20.41 -1.47 5.73
N ASP A 238 19.32 -2.23 5.88
CA ASP A 238 18.60 -2.39 7.15
C ASP A 238 19.47 -3.13 8.18
N LEU A 239 20.13 -4.22 7.80
CA LEU A 239 21.10 -4.92 8.67
C LEU A 239 22.22 -3.99 9.15
N VAL A 240 22.83 -3.21 8.25
CA VAL A 240 23.93 -2.30 8.62
C VAL A 240 23.43 -1.17 9.52
N ARG A 241 22.22 -0.66 9.30
CA ARG A 241 21.60 0.35 10.17
C ARG A 241 21.37 -0.23 11.57
N ASP A 242 20.73 -1.39 11.64
CA ASP A 242 20.32 -2.01 12.90
C ASP A 242 21.56 -2.45 13.70
N TRP A 243 22.56 -3.07 13.05
CA TRP A 243 23.83 -3.40 13.70
C TRP A 243 24.61 -2.19 14.18
N LYS A 244 24.51 -1.04 13.52
CA LYS A 244 25.15 0.18 13.99
C LYS A 244 24.42 0.74 15.21
N ARG A 245 23.08 0.73 15.21
CA ARG A 245 22.26 1.12 16.36
C ARG A 245 22.54 0.22 17.56
N ASP A 246 22.63 -1.09 17.32
CA ASP A 246 22.78 -2.09 18.36
C ASP A 246 24.24 -2.28 18.82
N GLY A 247 25.19 -1.50 18.28
CA GLY A 247 26.61 -1.54 18.65
C GLY A 247 27.34 -2.81 18.20
N VAL A 248 26.83 -3.53 17.20
CA VAL A 248 27.46 -4.69 16.56
C VAL A 248 28.60 -4.24 15.64
N ILE A 249 28.38 -3.14 14.92
CA ILE A 249 29.41 -2.50 14.08
C ILE A 249 29.61 -1.05 14.48
N GLU A 250 30.82 -0.54 14.27
CA GLU A 250 31.18 0.84 14.55
C GLU A 250 31.99 1.47 13.41
N THR A 251 32.16 2.78 13.47
CA THR A 251 33.03 3.49 12.53
C THR A 251 34.48 3.31 12.93
N VAL A 252 35.30 2.79 12.01
CA VAL A 252 36.73 2.60 12.20
C VAL A 252 37.55 3.49 11.28
N ARG A 253 38.78 3.79 11.70
CA ARG A 253 39.79 4.51 10.91
C ARG A 253 41.07 3.69 10.88
N VAL A 254 41.61 3.45 9.69
CA VAL A 254 42.82 2.64 9.48
C VAL A 254 43.78 3.41 8.58
N THR A 255 45.08 3.34 8.88
CA THR A 255 46.14 3.86 8.00
C THR A 255 46.73 2.70 7.19
N LYS A 256 46.72 2.80 5.87
CA LYS A 256 47.31 1.80 4.97
C LYS A 256 48.09 2.48 3.86
N GLY A 257 49.39 2.19 3.74
CA GLY A 257 50.26 2.78 2.71
C GLY A 257 50.27 4.32 2.73
N GLY A 258 50.27 4.93 3.91
CA GLY A 258 50.21 6.39 4.09
C GLY A 258 48.82 7.02 3.93
N GLN A 259 47.81 6.27 3.46
CA GLN A 259 46.44 6.77 3.30
C GLN A 259 45.58 6.48 4.53
N LYS A 260 44.86 7.50 5.03
CA LYS A 260 43.86 7.36 6.09
C LYS A 260 42.52 6.94 5.49
N LEU A 261 42.10 5.72 5.79
CA LEU A 261 40.82 5.16 5.34
C LEU A 261 39.82 5.11 6.49
N ARG A 262 38.58 5.52 6.21
CA ARG A 262 37.42 5.35 7.10
C ARG A 262 36.53 4.22 6.58
N GLY A 263 35.84 3.54 7.49
CA GLY A 263 34.80 2.58 7.14
C GLY A 263 34.09 2.03 8.37
N VAL A 264 33.55 0.82 8.25
CA VAL A 264 32.92 0.07 9.34
C VAL A 264 33.74 -1.16 9.72
N GLY A 265 33.71 -1.51 11.00
CA GLY A 265 34.33 -2.70 11.57
C GLY A 265 33.47 -3.29 12.69
N LEU A 266 33.70 -4.56 13.02
CA LEU A 266 32.99 -5.23 14.11
C LEU A 266 33.53 -4.77 15.46
N THR A 267 32.61 -4.49 16.39
CA THR A 267 32.93 -4.31 17.80
C THR A 267 33.18 -5.66 18.48
N VAL A 268 33.53 -5.65 19.77
CA VAL A 268 33.55 -6.88 20.59
C VAL A 268 32.20 -7.61 20.56
N LYS A 269 31.09 -6.86 20.60
CA LYS A 269 29.73 -7.40 20.48
C LYS A 269 29.51 -8.02 19.10
N GLY A 270 29.97 -7.36 18.04
CA GLY A 270 29.90 -7.88 16.68
C GLY A 270 30.65 -9.20 16.49
N ARG A 271 31.85 -9.33 17.05
CA ARG A 271 32.63 -10.57 17.00
C ARG A 271 31.98 -11.70 17.80
N LYS A 272 31.35 -11.39 18.94
CA LYS A 272 30.56 -12.37 19.70
C LYS A 272 29.35 -12.86 18.91
N LEU A 273 28.61 -11.94 18.27
CA LEU A 273 27.48 -12.27 17.39
C LEU A 273 27.90 -13.11 16.19
N LEU A 274 29.06 -12.80 15.59
CA LEU A 274 29.61 -13.61 14.50
C LEU A 274 29.88 -15.06 14.96
N LYS A 275 30.49 -15.23 16.14
CA LYS A 275 30.75 -16.57 16.72
C LYS A 275 29.47 -17.32 17.06
N SER A 276 28.40 -16.64 17.48
CA SER A 276 27.13 -17.31 17.85
C SER A 276 26.40 -17.91 16.65
N TYR A 277 26.73 -17.53 15.42
CA TYR A 277 26.17 -18.17 14.22
C TYR A 277 26.81 -19.52 13.87
N GLY A 278 27.80 -19.99 14.64
CA GLY A 278 28.46 -21.29 14.46
C GLY A 278 29.36 -21.40 13.22
N PRO A 279 30.18 -22.46 13.10
CA PRO A 279 30.98 -22.76 11.91
C PRO A 279 30.08 -23.10 10.71
N GLU A 280 30.61 -22.96 9.49
CA GLU A 280 29.84 -23.30 8.29
C GLU A 280 29.75 -24.83 8.32
N ALA A 281 28.54 -25.40 8.36
CA ALA A 281 28.42 -26.81 8.09
C ALA A 281 28.99 -27.02 6.68
N ASP A 282 30.05 -27.80 6.56
CA ASP A 282 30.68 -28.15 5.30
C ASP A 282 29.64 -28.82 4.39
N LEU A 283 28.94 -28.02 3.58
CA LEU A 283 28.18 -28.47 2.42
C LEU A 283 29.17 -28.79 1.29
N LYS A 284 30.10 -29.70 1.57
CA LYS A 284 30.98 -30.38 0.63
C LYS A 284 31.31 -31.77 1.16
N ARG A 285 30.35 -32.69 1.06
CA ARG A 285 30.56 -34.13 0.88
C ARG A 285 29.23 -34.83 0.61
N THR A 286 28.85 -34.83 -0.67
CA THR A 286 28.20 -35.93 -1.40
C THR A 286 28.64 -35.80 -2.85
#